data_AF-A0A1M4E0G6-F1
#
_entry.id   AF-A0A1M4E0G6-F1
#
_cell.length_a   1.000
_cell.length_b   1.000
_cell.length_c   1.000
_cell.angle_alpha   90.00
_cell.angle_beta   90.00
_cell.angle_gamma   90.00
#
_symmetry.space_group_name_H-M   'P 1'
#
loop_
_entity.id
_entity.type
_entity.pdbx_description
1 polymer ?
#
loop_
_entity_poly.entity_id
_entity_poly.type
_entity_poly.pdbx_seq_one_letter_code
_entity_poly.pdbx_strand_id
1 'polypeptide(L)'
;MGTTREIHITSSTIRKTRGRIDRELKDDMVGFVRGMIPAADVQGNGFGTFGDQIIGGTYKDVQARCDEIMGQAMDTLESWVTAMTHCERNWTAAENANMVGYRA
;
A
#
# COMPACT_ATOMS: atom_id res chain seq x y z
N MET A 1 21.15 31.45 3.25
CA MET A 1 20.07 31.19 4.21
C MET A 1 19.04 30.30 3.53
N GLY A 2 19.06 29.00 3.84
CA GLY A 2 18.05 28.08 3.30
C GLY A 2 16.72 28.34 3.99
N THR A 3 15.68 28.63 3.21
CA THR A 3 14.32 28.77 3.72
C THR A 3 13.80 27.39 4.12
N THR A 4 13.87 27.05 5.40
CA THR A 4 13.12 25.91 5.95
C THR A 4 11.64 26.22 5.74
N ARG A 5 11.05 25.64 4.69
CA ARG A 5 9.62 25.79 4.40
C ARG A 5 8.87 25.16 5.57
N GLU A 6 8.08 25.95 6.29
CA GLU A 6 7.19 25.41 7.31
C GLU A 6 6.19 24.46 6.63
N ILE A 7 6.28 23.18 6.98
CA ILE A 7 5.35 22.16 6.50
C ILE A 7 4.16 22.17 7.45
N HIS A 8 3.05 22.78 7.04
CA HIS A 8 1.81 22.72 7.80
C HIS A 8 1.10 21.39 7.50
N ILE A 9 1.17 20.47 8.47
CA ILE A 9 0.33 19.27 8.46
C ILE A 9 -1.06 19.67 8.94
N THR A 10 -2.06 19.41 8.11
CA THR A 10 -3.48 19.63 8.40
C THR A 10 -4.25 18.33 8.26
N SER A 11 -5.45 18.26 8.83
CA SER A 11 -6.33 17.10 8.63
C SER A 11 -6.62 16.84 7.14
N SER A 12 -6.73 17.90 6.33
CA SER A 12 -6.93 17.79 4.88
C SER A 12 -5.72 17.21 4.15
N THR A 13 -4.49 17.58 4.55
CA THR A 13 -3.26 17.00 4.01
C THR A 13 -3.15 15.51 4.36
N ILE A 14 -3.44 15.14 5.62
CA ILE A 14 -3.45 13.73 6.06
C ILE A 14 -4.47 12.92 5.24
N ARG A 15 -5.69 13.44 5.06
CA ARG A 15 -6.74 12.80 4.25
C ARG A 15 -6.30 12.58 2.80
N LYS A 16 -5.69 13.59 2.17
CA LYS A 16 -5.17 13.48 0.80
C LYS A 16 -4.09 12.42 0.69
N THR A 17 -3.12 12.43 1.61
CA THR A 17 -2.04 11.44 1.62
C THR A 17 -2.58 10.03 1.87
N ARG A 18 -3.53 9.85 2.80
CA ARG A 18 -4.21 8.56 3.00
C ARG A 18 -4.87 8.07 1.71
N GLY A 19 -5.60 8.93 1.02
CA GLY A 19 -6.26 8.57 -0.24
C GLY A 19 -5.27 8.19 -1.36
N ARG A 20 -4.08 8.80 -1.38
CA ARG A 20 -3.01 8.41 -2.32
C ARG A 20 -2.40 7.06 -1.97
N ILE A 21 -2.17 6.78 -0.69
CA ILE A 21 -1.67 5.46 -0.25
C ILE A 21 -2.68 4.37 -0.63
N ASP A 22 -3.96 4.60 -0.36
CA ASP A 22 -5.02 3.64 -0.64
C ASP A 22 -5.17 3.37 -2.15
N ARG A 23 -5.23 4.43 -2.96
CA ARG A 23 -5.37 4.25 -4.42
C ARG A 23 -4.07 3.85 -5.11
N GLU A 24 -3.03 4.68 -4.99
CA GLU A 24 -1.82 4.55 -5.82
C GLU A 24 -0.94 3.38 -5.35
N LEU A 25 -0.82 3.16 -4.04
CA LEU A 25 0.06 2.11 -3.51
C LEU A 25 -0.67 0.79 -3.28
N LYS A 26 -1.82 0.81 -2.60
CA LYS A 26 -2.53 -0.43 -2.27
C LYS A 26 -3.22 -1.02 -3.50
N ASP A 27 -4.04 -0.26 -4.19
CA ASP A 27 -4.81 -0.79 -5.32
C ASP A 27 -3.96 -0.86 -6.60
N ASP A 28 -3.43 0.27 -7.06
CA ASP A 28 -2.81 0.38 -8.39
C ASP A 28 -1.44 -0.31 -8.48
N MET A 29 -0.67 -0.35 -7.38
CA MET A 29 0.65 -0.97 -7.37
C MET A 29 0.61 -2.39 -6.80
N VAL A 30 0.27 -2.54 -5.53
CA VAL A 30 0.34 -3.85 -4.86
C VAL A 30 -0.75 -4.78 -5.35
N GLY A 31 -2.01 -4.31 -5.41
CA GLY A 31 -3.14 -5.08 -5.92
C GLY A 31 -2.95 -5.53 -7.36
N PHE A 32 -2.50 -4.62 -8.23
CA PHE A 32 -2.18 -4.94 -9.63
C PHE A 32 -1.09 -6.01 -9.76
N VAL A 33 0.06 -5.82 -9.13
CA VAL A 33 1.18 -6.77 -9.23
C VAL A 33 0.81 -8.13 -8.66
N ARG A 34 0.10 -8.17 -7.52
CA ARG A 34 -0.40 -9.40 -6.93
C ARG A 34 -1.36 -10.13 -7.88
N GLY A 35 -2.26 -9.39 -8.53
CA GLY A 35 -3.18 -9.94 -9.52
C GLY A 35 -2.51 -10.54 -10.76
N MET A 36 -1.26 -10.16 -11.06
CA MET A 36 -0.47 -10.74 -12.16
C MET A 36 0.26 -12.04 -11.79
N ILE A 37 0.45 -12.34 -10.50
CA ILE A 37 1.21 -13.53 -10.06
C ILE A 37 0.66 -14.84 -10.64
N PRO A 38 -0.66 -15.08 -10.65
CA PRO A 38 -1.22 -16.29 -11.27
C PRO A 38 -1.01 -16.34 -12.79
N ALA A 39 -0.96 -15.19 -13.46
CA ALA A 39 -0.76 -15.08 -14.91
C ALA A 39 0.70 -15.35 -15.33
N ALA A 40 1.63 -15.34 -14.37
CA ALA A 40 3.04 -15.62 -14.63
C ALA A 40 3.34 -17.13 -14.82
N ASP A 41 2.33 -18.02 -14.77
CA ASP A 41 2.53 -19.46 -14.88
C ASP A 41 3.30 -19.85 -16.16
N VAL A 42 4.32 -20.70 -15.99
CA VAL A 42 5.29 -21.08 -17.05
C VAL A 42 4.85 -22.36 -17.78
N GLN A 43 3.66 -22.89 -17.47
CA GLN A 43 3.14 -24.09 -18.13
C GLN A 43 3.19 -23.94 -19.67
N GLY A 44 4.16 -24.63 -20.29
CA GLY A 44 4.30 -24.69 -21.75
C GLY A 44 5.46 -23.91 -22.39
N ASN A 45 6.32 -23.17 -21.67
CA ASN A 45 7.42 -22.40 -22.28
C ASN A 45 8.66 -23.23 -22.73
N GLY A 46 8.46 -24.50 -23.12
CA GLY A 46 9.49 -25.27 -23.84
C GLY A 46 10.38 -26.18 -23.00
N PHE A 47 10.06 -26.43 -21.73
CA PHE A 47 10.89 -27.26 -20.84
C PHE A 47 10.61 -28.78 -20.91
N GLY A 48 9.55 -29.20 -21.60
CA GLY A 48 9.16 -30.62 -21.71
C GLY A 48 8.71 -31.23 -20.38
N THR A 49 8.21 -32.48 -20.41
CA THR A 49 7.54 -33.14 -19.26
C THR A 49 8.41 -33.26 -18.01
N PHE A 50 9.73 -33.41 -18.17
CA PHE A 50 10.69 -33.48 -17.05
C PHE A 50 11.07 -32.11 -16.51
N GLY A 51 11.20 -31.11 -17.38
CA GLY A 51 11.45 -29.74 -16.96
C GLY A 51 10.26 -29.14 -16.23
N ASP A 52 9.03 -29.45 -16.65
CA ASP A 52 7.80 -29.05 -15.94
C ASP A 52 7.70 -29.65 -14.53
N GLN A 53 8.20 -30.87 -14.29
CA GLN A 53 8.16 -31.47 -12.96
C GLN A 53 9.13 -30.81 -11.96
N ILE A 54 10.33 -30.42 -12.40
CA ILE A 54 11.36 -29.84 -11.51
C ILE A 54 11.22 -28.31 -11.45
N ILE A 55 11.11 -27.65 -12.61
CA ILE A 55 11.04 -26.20 -12.73
C ILE A 55 9.63 -25.72 -12.40
N GLY A 56 8.59 -26.43 -12.83
CA GLY A 56 7.20 -26.06 -12.50
C GLY A 56 6.90 -26.15 -11.00
N GLY A 57 7.50 -27.09 -10.26
CA GLY A 57 7.42 -27.12 -8.80
C GLY A 57 8.06 -25.88 -8.16
N THR A 58 9.30 -25.58 -8.56
CA THR A 58 10.03 -24.40 -8.07
C THR A 58 9.32 -23.10 -8.43
N TYR A 59 8.72 -23.01 -9.61
CA TYR A 59 8.01 -21.81 -10.05
C TYR A 59 6.73 -21.58 -9.24
N LYS A 60 5.97 -22.63 -8.93
CA LYS A 60 4.82 -22.55 -8.04
C LYS A 60 5.20 -22.09 -6.63
N ASP A 61 6.31 -22.59 -6.10
CA ASP A 61 6.81 -22.16 -4.80
C ASP A 61 7.21 -20.66 -4.82
N VAL A 62 7.81 -20.20 -5.91
CA VAL A 62 8.13 -18.77 -6.12
C VAL A 62 6.85 -17.94 -6.23
N GLN A 63 5.85 -18.39 -6.99
CA GLN A 63 4.55 -17.70 -7.09
C GLN A 63 3.86 -17.61 -5.73
N ALA A 64 3.83 -18.70 -4.96
CA ALA A 64 3.24 -18.73 -3.62
C ALA A 64 3.97 -17.75 -2.68
N ARG A 65 5.31 -17.73 -2.72
CA ARG A 65 6.11 -16.79 -1.94
C ARG A 65 5.88 -15.34 -2.36
N CYS A 66 5.76 -15.07 -3.65
CA CYS A 66 5.42 -13.73 -4.14
C CYS A 66 4.02 -13.30 -3.66
N ASP A 67 3.02 -14.19 -3.70
CA ASP A 67 1.67 -13.86 -3.22
C ASP A 67 1.67 -13.56 -1.72
N GLU A 68 2.43 -14.34 -0.94
CA GLU A 68 2.58 -14.10 0.50
C GLU A 68 3.20 -12.72 0.79
N ILE A 69 4.31 -12.39 0.14
CA ILE A 69 5.00 -11.10 0.33
C ILE A 69 4.08 -9.94 -0.07
N MET A 70 3.34 -10.08 -1.18
CA MET A 70 2.41 -9.04 -1.64
C MET A 70 1.20 -8.93 -0.71
N GLY A 71 0.73 -10.03 -0.13
CA GLY A 71 -0.28 -10.03 0.93
C GLY A 71 0.18 -9.24 2.15
N GLN A 72 1.40 -9.50 2.65
CA GLN A 72 1.99 -8.74 3.78
C GLN A 72 2.12 -7.24 3.47
N ALA A 73 2.46 -6.90 2.22
CA ALA A 73 2.50 -5.51 1.78
C ALA A 73 1.11 -4.85 1.80
N MET A 74 0.05 -5.54 1.35
CA MET A 74 -1.33 -5.04 1.44
C MET A 74 -1.75 -4.80 2.89
N ASP A 75 -1.47 -5.75 3.78
CA ASP A 75 -1.82 -5.65 5.21
C ASP A 75 -1.12 -4.46 5.87
N THR A 76 0.14 -4.23 5.52
CA THR A 76 0.92 -3.08 5.99
C THR A 76 0.30 -1.76 5.53
N LEU A 77 -0.09 -1.67 4.25
CA LEU A 77 -0.74 -0.48 3.70
C LEU A 77 -2.11 -0.23 4.34
N GLU A 78 -2.88 -1.28 4.63
CA GLU A 78 -4.16 -1.17 5.32
C GLU A 78 -4.01 -0.66 6.76
N SER A 79 -2.98 -1.12 7.47
CA SER A 79 -2.60 -0.60 8.78
C SER A 79 -2.24 0.88 8.72
N TRP A 80 -1.48 1.31 7.70
CA TRP A 80 -1.16 2.72 7.49
C TRP A 80 -2.40 3.57 7.25
N VAL A 81 -3.31 3.12 6.37
CA VAL A 81 -4.58 3.82 6.10
C VAL A 81 -5.41 3.99 7.37
N THR A 82 -5.45 2.95 8.20
CA THR A 82 -6.14 2.97 9.50
C THR A 82 -5.48 3.97 10.46
N ALA A 83 -4.17 3.90 10.65
CA ALA A 83 -3.42 4.83 11.50
C ALA A 83 -3.60 6.29 11.05
N MET A 84 -3.51 6.56 9.74
CA MET A 84 -3.72 7.90 9.20
C MET A 84 -5.16 8.40 9.39
N THR A 85 -6.15 7.51 9.41
CA THR A 85 -7.53 7.87 9.74
C THR A 85 -7.67 8.34 11.18
N HIS A 86 -6.98 7.68 12.12
CA HIS A 86 -6.93 8.15 13.50
C HIS A 86 -6.21 9.50 13.63
N CYS A 87 -5.06 9.65 12.95
CA CYS A 87 -4.34 10.92 12.92
C CYS A 87 -5.19 12.06 12.35
N GLU A 88 -5.89 11.82 11.23
CA GLU A 88 -6.80 12.80 10.63
C GLU A 88 -7.86 13.27 11.62
N ARG A 89 -8.55 12.33 12.29
CA ARG A 89 -9.61 12.65 13.25
C ARG A 89 -9.09 13.48 14.43
N ASN A 90 -7.94 13.09 14.98
CA ASN A 90 -7.32 13.81 16.09
C ASN A 90 -6.90 15.21 15.67
N TRP A 91 -6.35 15.37 14.46
CA TRP A 91 -5.94 16.67 13.94
C TRP A 91 -7.16 17.57 13.67
N THR A 92 -8.24 17.03 13.11
CA THR A 92 -9.50 17.77 12.93
C THR A 92 -10.07 18.25 14.27
N ALA A 93 -10.01 17.42 15.31
CA ALA A 93 -10.46 17.81 16.64
C ALA A 93 -9.63 18.98 17.20
N ALA A 94 -8.30 18.93 17.05
CA ALA A 94 -7.40 20.01 17.46
C ALA A 94 -7.62 21.31 16.66
N GLU A 95 -7.78 21.20 15.34
CA GLU A 95 -8.11 22.32 14.45
C GLU A 95 -9.43 23.00 14.88
N ASN A 96 -10.46 22.20 15.18
CA ASN A 96 -11.75 22.71 15.64
C ASN A 96 -11.67 23.38 17.01
N ALA A 97 -10.93 22.80 17.97
CA ALA A 97 -10.76 23.38 19.30
C ALA A 97 -10.06 24.76 19.25
N ASN A 98 -9.03 24.89 18.40
CA ASN A 98 -8.33 26.16 18.22
C ASN A 98 -9.19 27.24 17.55
N MET A 99 -10.12 26.86 16.66
CA MET A 99 -11.07 27.82 16.07
C MET A 99 -12.08 28.37 17.08
N VAL A 100 -12.48 27.57 18.08
CA VAL A 100 -13.44 28.00 19.11
C VAL A 100 -12.80 29.00 20.08
N GLY A 101 -11.52 28.85 20.41
CA GLY A 101 -10.79 29.77 21.30
C GLY A 101 -10.60 31.19 20.74
N TYR A 102 -10.60 31.37 19.42
CA TYR A 102 -10.49 32.68 18.77
C TYR A 102 -11.83 33.46 18.68
N ARG A 103 -12.95 32.83 19.03
CA ARG A 103 -14.29 33.43 19.00
C ARG A 103 -14.80 33.87 20.38
N ALA A 104 -13.96 33.82 21.41
CA ALA A 104 -14.26 34.28 22.78
C ALA A 104 -13.75 35.70 23.03
#